data_AF-A0A397DLC2-F1
#
_entry.id   AF-A0A397DLC2-F1
#
_cell.length_a   1.000
_cell.length_b   1.000
_cell.length_c   1.000
_cell.angle_alpha   90.00
_cell.angle_beta   90.00
_cell.angle_gamma   90.00
#
_symmetry.space_group_name_H-M   'P 1'
#
loop_
_entity.id
_entity.type
_entity.pdbx_description
1 polymer ?
#
loop_
_entity_poly.entity_id
_entity_poly.type
_entity_poly.pdbx_seq_one_letter_code
_entity_poly.pdbx_strand_id
1 'polypeptide(L)'
;DHVNLMVEFERSTTEVDAVPGDRTQYMQNLQAFSAAQQQPVKDLLALHPDEFIGEAQYFWIDSKVHIPQATAVLAMELASVPTVKAIRGEVIAHIMPMGGDLEL
;
A
#
# COMPACT_ATOMS: atom_id res chain seq x y z
N ASP A 1 -4.64 15.80 13.87
CA ASP A 1 -3.35 15.11 13.66
C ASP A 1 -3.49 14.11 12.54
N HIS A 2 -2.62 14.21 11.53
CA HIS A 2 -2.62 13.33 10.36
C HIS A 2 -1.26 12.67 10.21
N VAL A 3 -1.25 11.42 9.79
CA VAL A 3 -0.03 10.63 9.57
C VAL A 3 -0.12 9.87 8.26
N ASN A 4 1.01 9.63 7.60
CA ASN A 4 1.04 8.72 6.47
C ASN A 4 1.04 7.28 7.01
N LEU A 5 0.19 6.43 6.45
CA LEU A 5 0.06 5.04 6.86
C LEU A 5 0.48 4.12 5.73
N MET A 6 1.25 3.08 6.08
CA MET A 6 1.45 1.91 5.27
C MET A 6 0.68 0.75 5.89
N VAL A 7 -0.25 0.20 5.12
CA VAL A 7 -1.07 -0.96 5.51
C VAL A 7 -0.47 -2.21 4.88
N GLU A 8 -0.14 -3.19 5.73
CA GLU A 8 0.35 -4.51 5.34
C GLU A 8 -0.76 -5.56 5.56
N PHE A 9 -0.96 -6.46 4.60
CA PHE A 9 -1.96 -7.53 4.71
C PHE A 9 -1.39 -8.81 5.32
N GLU A 10 -2.28 -9.66 5.84
CA GLU A 10 -1.92 -10.98 6.40
C GLU A 10 -1.27 -11.88 5.36
N ARG A 11 -1.85 -11.88 4.15
CA ARG A 11 -1.43 -12.72 3.04
C ARG A 11 -0.46 -11.97 2.13
N SER A 12 0.50 -12.71 1.60
CA SER A 12 1.59 -12.15 0.78
C SER A 12 1.60 -12.72 -0.62
N THR A 13 2.07 -11.94 -1.58
CA THR A 13 2.31 -12.37 -2.98
C THR A 13 3.24 -13.58 -3.08
N THR A 14 4.03 -13.90 -2.04
CA THR A 14 4.82 -15.13 -1.98
C THR A 14 3.97 -16.40 -1.98
N GLU A 15 2.68 -16.29 -1.69
CA GLU A 15 1.71 -17.41 -1.78
C GLU A 15 1.25 -17.68 -3.23
N VAL A 16 1.55 -16.78 -4.18
CA VAL A 16 1.17 -16.96 -5.58
C VAL A 16 2.23 -17.82 -6.27
N ASP A 17 1.82 -19.01 -6.70
CA ASP A 17 2.71 -19.93 -7.39
C ASP A 17 3.20 -19.35 -8.73
N ALA A 18 4.49 -19.53 -8.98
CA ALA A 18 5.08 -19.25 -10.28
C ALA A 18 4.45 -20.16 -11.34
N VAL A 19 4.13 -19.59 -12.51
CA VAL A 19 3.63 -20.36 -13.66
C VAL A 19 4.79 -20.69 -14.59
N PRO A 20 5.24 -21.96 -14.68
CA PRO A 20 6.40 -22.31 -15.48
C PRO A 20 6.18 -22.00 -16.96
N GLY A 21 7.08 -21.24 -17.56
CA GLY A 21 7.01 -20.87 -18.98
C GLY A 21 6.02 -19.76 -19.33
N ASP A 22 5.23 -19.26 -18.37
CA ASP A 22 4.25 -18.19 -18.61
C ASP A 22 4.35 -17.07 -17.55
N ARG A 23 5.28 -16.15 -17.81
CA ARG A 23 5.49 -14.96 -16.98
C ARG A 23 4.27 -14.03 -16.98
N THR A 24 3.52 -13.98 -18.08
CA THR A 24 2.37 -13.09 -18.21
C THR A 24 1.24 -13.54 -17.28
N GLN A 25 0.93 -14.84 -17.31
CA GLN A 25 -0.06 -15.43 -16.41
C GLN A 25 0.35 -15.26 -14.94
N TYR A 26 1.63 -15.45 -14.61
CA TYR A 26 2.13 -15.22 -13.26
C TYR A 26 1.92 -13.77 -12.79
N MET A 27 2.23 -12.78 -13.63
CA MET A 27 1.99 -11.37 -13.31
C MET A 27 0.51 -11.04 -13.11
N GLN A 28 -0.37 -11.62 -13.94
CA GLN A 28 -1.82 -11.46 -13.79
C GLN A 28 -2.33 -12.04 -12.47
N ASN A 29 -1.82 -13.22 -12.08
CA ASN A 29 -2.18 -13.86 -10.81
C ASN A 29 -1.74 -13.00 -9.61
N LEU A 30 -0.53 -12.45 -9.65
CA LEU A 30 -0.03 -11.52 -8.62
C LEU A 30 -0.91 -10.27 -8.51
N GLN A 31 -1.27 -9.68 -9.64
CA GLN A 31 -2.11 -8.48 -9.66
C GLN A 31 -3.53 -8.78 -9.13
N ALA A 32 -4.14 -9.88 -9.55
CA ALA A 32 -5.45 -10.31 -9.08
C ALA A 32 -5.46 -10.64 -7.58
N PHE A 33 -4.42 -11.33 -7.11
CA PHE A 33 -4.24 -11.62 -5.70
C PHE A 33 -4.14 -10.34 -4.87
N SER A 34 -3.27 -9.41 -5.25
CA SER A 34 -3.09 -8.15 -4.52
C SER A 34 -4.35 -7.29 -4.55
N ALA A 35 -5.06 -7.24 -5.68
CA ALA A 35 -6.34 -6.53 -5.77
C ALA A 35 -7.38 -7.11 -4.80
N ALA A 36 -7.48 -8.43 -4.67
CA ALA A 36 -8.40 -9.07 -3.73
C ALA A 36 -8.06 -8.76 -2.27
N GLN A 37 -6.77 -8.74 -1.90
CA GLN A 37 -6.33 -8.37 -0.54
C GLN A 37 -6.62 -6.90 -0.21
N GLN A 38 -6.45 -6.02 -1.20
CA GLN A 38 -6.58 -4.57 -1.05
C GLN A 38 -8.03 -4.08 -1.07
N GLN A 39 -8.96 -4.90 -1.58
CA GLN A 39 -10.36 -4.50 -1.74
C GLN A 39 -11.03 -4.04 -0.44
N PRO A 40 -10.88 -4.72 0.71
CA PRO A 40 -11.50 -4.26 1.97
C PRO A 40 -11.01 -2.88 2.41
N VAL A 41 -9.72 -2.59 2.24
CA VAL A 41 -9.15 -1.26 2.55
C VAL A 41 -9.67 -0.22 1.56
N LYS A 42 -9.77 -0.57 0.28
CA LYS A 42 -10.35 0.32 -0.76
C LYS A 42 -11.80 0.67 -0.46
N ASP A 43 -12.60 -0.31 -0.05
CA ASP A 43 -14.01 -0.11 0.33
C ASP A 43 -14.10 0.78 1.57
N LEU A 44 -13.24 0.56 2.56
CA LEU A 44 -13.19 1.38 3.77
C LEU A 44 -12.81 2.85 3.47
N LEU A 45 -11.81 3.07 2.62
CA LEU A 45 -11.43 4.43 2.19
C LEU A 45 -12.56 5.14 1.43
N ALA A 46 -13.36 4.40 0.67
CA ALA A 46 -14.51 4.96 -0.04
C ALA A 46 -15.66 5.37 0.92
N LEU A 47 -15.76 4.73 2.09
CA LEU A 47 -16.72 5.09 3.14
C LEU A 47 -16.27 6.31 3.96
N HIS A 48 -14.97 6.56 4.02
CA HIS A 48 -14.35 7.60 4.83
C HIS A 48 -13.46 8.56 4.01
N PRO A 49 -13.99 9.21 2.95
CA PRO A 49 -13.18 10.05 2.07
C PRO A 49 -12.61 11.30 2.78
N ASP A 50 -13.25 11.74 3.87
CA ASP A 50 -12.84 12.92 4.63
C ASP A 50 -11.78 12.61 5.71
N GLU A 51 -11.45 11.33 5.92
CA GLU A 51 -10.52 10.88 6.97
C GLU A 51 -9.07 10.72 6.48
N PHE A 52 -8.79 11.08 5.22
CA PHE A 52 -7.44 11.17 4.68
C PHE A 52 -7.35 12.26 3.60
N ILE A 53 -6.14 12.74 3.31
CA ILE A 53 -5.91 13.79 2.31
C ILE A 53 -4.93 13.30 1.25
N GLY A 54 -5.36 13.33 -0.01
CA GLY A 54 -4.58 12.91 -1.16
C GLY A 54 -5.11 11.62 -1.77
N GLU A 55 -4.25 10.92 -2.52
CA GLU A 55 -4.61 9.66 -3.19
C GLU A 55 -3.90 8.48 -2.52
N ALA A 56 -4.67 7.45 -2.16
CA ALA A 56 -4.11 6.19 -1.69
C ALA A 56 -3.41 5.45 -2.82
N GLN A 57 -2.24 4.88 -2.54
CA GLN A 57 -1.43 4.14 -3.50
C GLN A 57 -1.45 2.66 -3.17
N TYR A 58 -1.63 1.84 -4.21
CA TYR A 58 -1.80 0.38 -4.09
C TYR A 58 -0.61 -0.34 -4.71
N PHE A 59 0.19 -0.99 -3.88
CA PHE A 59 1.39 -1.69 -4.30
C PHE A 59 1.08 -3.17 -4.50
N TRP A 60 1.10 -3.61 -5.75
CA TRP A 60 0.69 -4.97 -6.11
C TRP A 60 1.80 -6.01 -5.89
N ILE A 61 3.07 -5.61 -5.78
CA ILE A 61 4.20 -6.55 -5.65
C ILE A 61 4.30 -7.09 -4.22
N ASP A 62 4.15 -6.23 -3.22
CA ASP A 62 4.25 -6.57 -1.81
C ASP A 62 2.88 -6.58 -1.10
N SER A 63 1.80 -6.40 -1.87
CA SER A 63 0.43 -6.28 -1.37
C SER A 63 0.37 -5.26 -0.23
N LYS A 64 0.70 -4.00 -0.50
CA LYS A 64 0.59 -2.92 0.49
C LYS A 64 -0.26 -1.77 -0.01
N VAL A 65 -0.76 -0.96 0.93
CA VAL A 65 -1.48 0.27 0.62
C VAL A 65 -0.89 1.42 1.41
N HIS A 66 -0.46 2.46 0.70
CA HIS A 66 -0.07 3.73 1.31
C HIS A 66 -1.29 4.67 1.32
N ILE A 67 -1.56 5.26 2.49
CA ILE A 67 -2.65 6.19 2.72
C ILE A 67 -2.02 7.48 3.28
N PRO A 68 -1.98 8.56 2.48
CA PRO A 68 -1.40 9.82 2.91
C PRO A 68 -2.31 10.53 3.91
N GLN A 69 -1.71 11.20 4.90
CA GLN A 69 -2.41 12.12 5.79
C GLN A 69 -3.70 11.55 6.39
N ALA A 70 -3.68 10.30 6.86
CA ALA A 70 -4.81 9.65 7.51
C ALA A 70 -5.01 10.17 8.94
N THR A 71 -6.25 10.26 9.38
CA THR A 71 -6.59 10.56 10.78
C THR A 71 -6.38 9.34 11.69
N ALA A 72 -6.39 9.59 13.00
CA ALA A 72 -6.41 8.52 13.99
C ALA A 72 -7.67 7.65 13.90
N VAL A 73 -8.81 8.22 13.50
CA VAL A 73 -10.07 7.47 13.32
C VAL A 73 -9.89 6.45 12.20
N LEU A 74 -9.37 6.88 11.05
CA LEU A 74 -9.11 5.97 9.93
C LEU A 74 -8.12 4.87 10.31
N ALA A 75 -7.07 5.19 11.07
CA ALA A 75 -6.12 4.19 11.56
C ALA A 75 -6.78 3.11 12.44
N MET A 76 -7.75 3.50 13.28
CA MET A 76 -8.50 2.56 14.11
C MET A 76 -9.45 1.69 13.28
N GLU A 77 -10.15 2.28 12.31
CA GLU A 77 -11.02 1.54 11.40
C GLU A 77 -10.24 0.52 10.56
N LEU A 78 -9.08 0.92 10.01
CA LEU A 78 -8.17 0.03 9.30
C LEU A 78 -7.68 -1.12 10.18
N ALA A 79 -7.43 -0.88 11.47
CA ALA A 79 -6.98 -1.93 12.41
C ALA A 79 -8.08 -2.97 12.68
N SER A 80 -9.34 -2.65 12.41
CA SER A 80 -10.46 -3.57 12.54
C SER A 80 -10.69 -4.45 11.31
N VAL A 81 -10.02 -4.14 10.18
CA VAL A 81 -10.15 -4.89 8.92
C VAL A 81 -9.44 -6.24 9.07
N PRO A 82 -10.13 -7.39 8.90
CA PRO A 82 -9.53 -8.70 9.17
C PRO A 82 -8.33 -9.05 8.29
N THR A 83 -8.24 -8.49 7.08
CA THR A 83 -7.10 -8.75 6.19
C THR A 83 -5.86 -7.94 6.55
N VAL A 84 -5.97 -6.93 7.43
CA VAL A 84 -4.88 -6.05 7.83
C VAL A 84 -4.06 -6.71 8.93
N LYS A 85 -2.77 -6.93 8.64
CA LYS A 85 -1.79 -7.48 9.57
C LYS A 85 -1.12 -6.42 10.41
N ALA A 86 -0.77 -5.29 9.79
CA ALA A 86 -0.06 -4.22 10.45
C ALA A 86 -0.34 -2.87 9.78
N ILE A 87 -0.32 -1.83 10.59
CA ILE A 87 -0.36 -0.43 10.16
C ILE A 87 0.91 0.23 10.68
N ARG A 88 1.68 0.82 9.77
CA ARG A 88 2.94 1.51 10.11
C ARG A 88 2.82 2.98 9.75
N GLY A 89 3.25 3.86 10.65
CA GLY A 89 3.46 5.26 10.31
C GLY A 89 4.66 5.39 9.37
N GLU A 90 4.50 6.14 8.28
CA GLU A 90 5.59 6.39 7.33
C GLU A 90 6.22 7.76 7.51
N VAL A 91 7.56 7.78 7.51
CA VAL A 91 8.36 8.99 7.39
C VAL A 91 8.89 9.03 5.96
N ILE A 92 8.36 9.95 5.15
CA ILE A 92 8.83 10.14 3.78
C ILE A 92 10.09 11.01 3.83
N ALA A 93 11.25 10.37 3.65
CA ALA A 93 12.51 11.06 3.45
C ALA A 93 12.64 11.49 1.98
N HIS A 94 12.89 12.77 1.74
CA HIS A 94 13.19 13.27 0.40
C HIS A 94 14.70 13.15 0.18
N ILE A 95 15.10 12.32 -0.79
CA ILE A 95 16.50 12.30 -1.26
C ILE A 95 16.64 13.49 -2.20
N MET A 96 17.27 14.57 -1.70
CA MET A 96 17.65 15.68 -2.57
C MET A 96 18.76 15.20 -3.49
N PRO A 97 18.65 15.38 -4.82
CA PRO A 97 19.79 15.16 -5.70
C PRO A 97 20.89 16.12 -5.24
N MET A 98 22.05 15.60 -4.86
CA MET A 98 23.23 16.45 -4.66
C MET A 98 23.53 17.08 -6.01
N GLY A 99 23.23 18.39 -6.13
CA GLY A 99 23.61 19.19 -7.28
C GLY A 99 25.11 19.09 -7.50
N GLY A 100 25.49 18.89 -8.76
CA GLY A 100 26.88 18.77 -9.16
C GLY A 100 27.65 20.08 -8.97
N ASP A 101 28.87 19.93 -8.47
CA ASP A 101 30.01 20.74 -8.89
C ASP A 101 31.07 19.77 -9.43
N LEU A 102 30.98 19.49 -10.73
CA LEU A 102 32.16 19.17 -11.52
C LEU A 102 32.39 20.41 -12.39
N GLU A 103 33.12 21.37 -11.83
CA GLU A 103 33.86 22.33 -12.64
C GLU A 103 34.82 21.52 -13.53
N LEU A 104 34.55 21.50 -14.84
CA LEU A 104 35.47 21.08 -15.88
C LEU A 104 36.14 22.31 -16.49
#